data_AF-A0A950X5I7-F1
#
_entry.id   AF-A0A950X5I7-F1
#
_cell.length_a   1.000
_cell.length_b   1.000
_cell.length_c   1.000
_cell.angle_alpha   90.00
_cell.angle_beta   90.00
_cell.angle_gamma   90.00
#
_symmetry.space_group_name_H-M   'P 1'
#
loop_
_entity.id
_entity.type
_entity.pdbx_description
1 polymer ?
#
loop_
_entity_poly.entity_id
_entity_poly.type
_entity_poly.pdbx_seq_one_letter_code
_entity_poly.pdbx_strand_id
1 'polypeptide(L)'
;MNLAAFPKHPLEISEKTGTRRSVLFLILAALFFAGCSLIFALALVPGILEDAQLAKEGAPALNGIVSGDLHTHLFTNWGDLKLEYTVRAEGGDTTSFERNKDIFFVGNLDDSKEPVIYYLKADPRVATVSYALDLLLNREISLAVALLFALAAAFAAIWACMRTLKLRRRLRAAADHPELVEVTVTCRRFTRGKQYISYRWGHRKNQQAVAIWKKIDEPLFTNQTGDRALAVKGVDGFAHLMDIDFRPFVLTEEEKDAVRG
;
A
#
# COMPACT_ATOMS: atom_id res chain seq x y z
N MET A 1 4.34 -45.42 0.89
CA MET A 1 3.57 -44.33 1.53
C MET A 1 2.31 -44.90 2.14
N ASN A 2 2.37 -45.19 3.43
CA ASN A 2 1.25 -45.62 4.21
C ASN A 2 0.47 -44.41 4.78
N LEU A 3 -0.56 -43.97 4.05
CA LEU A 3 -1.39 -42.82 4.47
C LEU A 3 -2.17 -43.08 5.77
N ALA A 4 -2.41 -44.34 6.13
CA ALA A 4 -3.11 -44.69 7.37
C ALA A 4 -2.26 -44.46 8.62
N ALA A 5 -0.93 -44.40 8.46
CA ALA A 5 0.03 -44.15 9.53
C ALA A 5 0.21 -42.66 9.86
N PHE A 6 -0.50 -41.76 9.17
CA PHE A 6 -0.35 -40.33 9.41
C PHE A 6 -0.89 -39.90 10.79
N PRO A 7 -0.21 -38.97 11.48
CA PRO A 7 -0.62 -38.56 12.82
C PRO A 7 -2.04 -38.01 12.86
N LYS A 8 -2.80 -38.43 13.88
CA LYS A 8 -4.16 -37.93 14.15
C LYS A 8 -4.22 -36.93 15.30
N HIS A 9 -3.10 -36.71 15.99
CA HIS A 9 -3.00 -35.70 17.04
C HIS A 9 -2.71 -34.32 16.43
N PRO A 10 -2.89 -33.25 17.21
CA PRO A 10 -2.50 -31.90 16.79
C PRO A 10 -1.03 -31.85 16.37
N LEU A 11 -0.76 -31.22 15.24
CA LEU A 11 0.58 -31.02 14.68
C LEU A 11 1.12 -29.64 15.05
N GLU A 12 2.44 -29.54 15.20
CA GLU A 12 3.10 -28.23 15.26
C GLU A 12 3.31 -27.68 13.84
N ILE A 13 3.32 -26.36 13.69
CA ILE A 13 3.54 -25.70 12.40
C ILE A 13 5.02 -25.31 12.31
N SER A 14 5.76 -25.91 11.37
CA SER A 14 7.21 -25.73 11.20
C SER A 14 7.55 -24.38 10.59
N GLU A 15 6.70 -23.89 9.69
CA GLU A 15 6.93 -22.63 9.03
C GLU A 15 6.54 -21.45 9.94
N LYS A 16 7.38 -20.40 9.92
CA LYS A 16 7.02 -19.06 10.42
C LYS A 16 5.97 -18.37 9.52
N THR A 17 5.00 -19.10 8.98
CA THR A 17 3.98 -18.59 8.06
C THR A 17 3.15 -17.55 8.79
N GLY A 18 3.26 -16.28 8.35
CA GLY A 18 2.59 -15.16 9.03
C GLY A 18 3.11 -14.90 10.44
N THR A 19 4.44 -14.77 10.58
CA THR A 19 5.10 -14.44 11.84
C THR A 19 4.45 -13.20 12.46
N ARG A 20 4.28 -13.17 13.80
CA ARG A 20 3.78 -11.99 14.54
C ARG A 20 4.46 -10.68 14.11
N ARG A 21 5.76 -10.76 13.76
CA ARG A 21 6.55 -9.66 13.20
C ARG A 21 6.04 -9.15 11.84
N SER A 22 5.66 -10.05 10.92
CA SER A 22 5.14 -9.66 9.61
C SER A 22 3.76 -8.99 9.72
N VAL A 23 2.89 -9.53 10.58
CA VAL A 23 1.59 -8.90 10.86
C VAL A 23 1.77 -7.52 11.49
N LEU A 24 2.64 -7.40 12.49
CA LEU A 24 2.96 -6.11 13.12
C LEU A 24 3.51 -5.10 12.11
N PHE A 25 4.44 -5.53 11.25
CA PHE A 25 5.00 -4.69 10.20
C PHE A 25 3.91 -4.17 9.23
N LEU A 26 2.98 -5.04 8.80
CA LEU A 26 1.89 -4.63 7.92
C LEU A 26 0.92 -3.63 8.58
N ILE A 27 0.64 -3.80 9.88
CA ILE A 27 -0.17 -2.86 10.65
C ILE A 27 0.54 -1.51 10.77
N LEU A 28 1.83 -1.51 11.12
CA LEU A 28 2.63 -0.29 11.22
C LEU A 28 2.73 0.41 9.86
N ALA A 29 2.92 -0.33 8.77
CA ALA A 29 2.92 0.23 7.42
C ALA A 29 1.57 0.89 7.08
N ALA A 30 0.44 0.22 7.39
CA ALA A 30 -0.88 0.80 7.16
C ALA A 30 -1.09 2.10 7.96
N LEU A 31 -0.72 2.11 9.24
CA LEU A 31 -0.79 3.30 10.09
C LEU A 31 0.12 4.43 9.58
N PHE A 32 1.33 4.09 9.13
CA PHE A 32 2.26 5.05 8.57
C PHE A 32 1.68 5.72 7.31
N PHE A 33 1.20 4.95 6.33
CA PHE A 33 0.63 5.52 5.11
C PHE A 33 -0.65 6.33 5.37
N ALA A 34 -1.51 5.87 6.29
CA ALA A 34 -2.70 6.61 6.70
C ALA A 34 -2.31 7.94 7.40
N GLY A 35 -1.33 7.90 8.29
CA GLY A 35 -0.79 9.07 8.97
C GLY A 35 -0.18 10.08 8.01
N CYS A 36 0.66 9.62 7.08
CA CYS A 36 1.19 10.47 6.01
C CYS A 36 0.07 11.11 5.20
N SER A 37 -0.93 10.33 4.76
CA SER A 37 -2.07 10.86 4.00
C SER A 37 -2.81 11.96 4.77
N LEU A 38 -3.03 11.78 6.08
CA LEU A 38 -3.69 12.77 6.92
C LEU A 38 -2.83 14.04 7.05
N ILE A 39 -1.53 13.90 7.32
CA ILE A 39 -0.61 15.04 7.45
C ILE A 39 -0.54 15.82 6.14
N PHE A 40 -0.39 15.15 5.00
CA PHE A 40 -0.39 15.79 3.69
C PHE A 40 -1.70 16.53 3.40
N ALA A 41 -2.84 15.94 3.74
CA ALA A 41 -4.13 16.59 3.59
C ALA A 41 -4.21 17.85 4.48
N LEU A 42 -3.86 17.75 5.76
CA LEU A 42 -3.93 18.88 6.69
C LEU A 42 -2.96 20.01 6.34
N ALA A 43 -1.78 19.69 5.80
CA ALA A 43 -0.78 20.69 5.44
C ALA A 43 -1.09 21.38 4.11
N LEU A 44 -1.53 20.65 3.08
CA LEU A 44 -1.62 21.18 1.72
C LEU A 44 -3.03 21.62 1.31
N VAL A 45 -4.08 20.95 1.82
CA VAL A 45 -5.48 21.26 1.44
C VAL A 45 -5.87 22.70 1.78
N PRO A 46 -5.57 23.25 2.97
CA PRO A 46 -5.97 24.62 3.29
C PRO A 46 -5.40 25.64 2.31
N GLY A 47 -4.10 25.52 1.97
CA GLY A 47 -3.44 26.41 1.03
C GLY A 47 -4.04 26.34 -0.38
N ILE A 48 -4.43 25.15 -0.84
CA ILE A 48 -5.10 24.95 -2.14
C ILE A 48 -6.53 25.51 -2.12
N LEU A 49 -7.28 25.34 -1.03
CA LEU A 49 -8.63 25.90 -0.90
C LEU A 49 -8.62 27.43 -0.91
N GLU A 50 -7.66 28.05 -0.22
CA GLU A 50 -7.44 29.51 -0.28
C GLU A 50 -7.14 29.95 -1.72
N ASP A 51 -6.24 29.24 -2.41
CA ASP A 51 -5.87 29.57 -3.79
C ASP A 51 -7.04 29.38 -4.76
N ALA A 52 -7.91 28.39 -4.53
CA ALA A 52 -9.13 28.17 -5.30
C ALA A 52 -10.19 29.26 -5.05
N GLN A 53 -10.24 29.85 -3.86
CA GLN A 53 -11.06 31.02 -3.58
C GLN A 53 -10.49 32.26 -4.28
N LEU A 54 -9.18 32.49 -4.17
CA LEU A 54 -8.48 33.59 -4.85
C LEU A 54 -8.58 33.51 -6.37
N ALA A 55 -8.61 32.31 -6.95
CA ALA A 55 -8.85 32.12 -8.39
C ALA A 55 -10.21 32.67 -8.87
N LYS A 56 -11.21 32.74 -7.97
CA LYS A 56 -12.57 33.20 -8.29
C LYS A 56 -12.81 34.67 -7.92
N GLU A 57 -12.29 35.09 -6.77
CA GLU A 57 -12.64 36.37 -6.14
C GLU A 57 -11.42 37.31 -5.97
N GLY A 58 -10.23 36.86 -6.35
CA GLY A 58 -8.98 37.59 -6.16
C GLY A 58 -8.90 38.86 -7.03
N ALA A 59 -8.30 39.90 -6.46
CA ALA A 59 -7.95 41.12 -7.16
C ALA A 59 -6.43 41.29 -7.20
N PRO A 60 -5.87 41.83 -8.30
CA PRO A 60 -4.44 42.11 -8.37
C PRO A 60 -4.07 43.24 -7.40
N ALA A 61 -2.93 43.09 -6.71
CA ALA A 61 -2.33 44.15 -5.91
C ALA A 61 -1.82 45.30 -6.80
N LEU A 62 -1.68 46.50 -6.23
CA LEU A 62 -1.15 47.66 -6.96
C LEU A 62 0.33 47.48 -7.29
N ASN A 63 1.10 47.06 -6.28
CA ASN A 63 2.52 46.76 -6.35
C ASN A 63 2.80 45.57 -5.44
N GLY A 64 3.77 44.75 -5.80
CA GLY A 64 4.13 43.58 -5.04
C GLY A 64 5.53 43.07 -5.37
N ILE A 65 6.24 42.59 -4.35
CA ILE A 65 7.53 41.92 -4.46
C ILE A 65 7.36 40.51 -3.93
N VAL A 66 7.81 39.54 -4.70
CA VAL A 66 7.91 38.14 -4.30
C VAL A 66 9.37 37.82 -4.05
N SER A 67 9.68 37.35 -2.85
CA SER A 67 11.02 36.92 -2.46
C SER A 67 10.94 35.53 -1.81
N GLY A 68 12.04 34.79 -1.79
CA GLY A 68 12.08 33.43 -1.22
C GLY A 68 12.79 32.44 -2.12
N ASP A 69 12.95 31.22 -1.60
CA ASP A 69 13.68 30.15 -2.26
C ASP A 69 12.72 29.10 -2.83
N LEU A 70 12.92 28.76 -4.11
CA LEU A 70 12.24 27.64 -4.75
C LEU A 70 13.23 26.49 -4.93
N HIS A 71 12.90 25.34 -4.38
CA HIS A 71 13.68 24.12 -4.51
C HIS A 71 13.02 23.17 -5.50
N THR A 72 13.80 22.69 -6.46
CA THR A 72 13.35 21.74 -7.49
C THR A 72 14.10 20.43 -7.35
N HIS A 73 13.36 19.33 -7.29
CA HIS A 73 13.92 17.98 -7.36
C HIS A 73 13.00 17.04 -8.12
N LEU A 74 13.51 16.37 -9.16
CA LEU A 74 12.75 15.41 -9.99
C LEU A 74 11.37 15.96 -10.42
N PHE A 75 11.34 17.17 -10.99
CA PHE A 75 10.12 17.88 -11.42
C PHE A 75 9.14 18.27 -10.31
N THR A 76 9.47 18.02 -9.05
CA THR A 76 8.70 18.50 -7.90
C THR A 76 9.32 19.80 -7.42
N ASN A 77 8.52 20.84 -7.30
CA ASN A 77 8.94 22.13 -6.80
C ASN A 77 8.24 22.42 -5.48
N TRP A 78 9.00 22.87 -4.50
CA TRP A 78 8.49 23.39 -3.25
C TRP A 78 9.27 24.63 -2.85
N GLY A 79 8.64 25.55 -2.15
CA GLY A 79 9.33 26.76 -1.70
C GLY A 79 8.46 27.58 -0.77
N ASP A 80 9.14 28.35 0.07
CA ASP A 80 8.53 29.25 1.03
C ASP A 80 8.69 30.66 0.48
N LEU A 81 7.58 31.27 0.11
CA LEU A 81 7.56 32.55 -0.58
C LEU A 81 7.10 33.64 0.38
N LYS A 82 7.87 34.72 0.41
CA LYS A 82 7.53 35.94 1.13
C LYS A 82 6.92 36.94 0.15
N LEU A 83 5.67 37.28 0.40
CA LEU A 83 4.84 38.18 -0.40
C LEU A 83 4.73 39.52 0.32
N GLU A 84 5.31 40.57 -0.26
CA GLU A 84 5.16 41.95 0.22
C GLU A 84 4.36 42.73 -0.82
N TYR A 85 3.17 43.22 -0.48
CA TYR A 85 2.27 43.83 -1.46
C TYR A 85 1.47 44.98 -0.88
N THR A 86 0.97 45.82 -1.78
CA THR A 86 0.25 47.03 -1.43
C THR A 86 -1.11 47.06 -2.09
N VAL A 87 -2.15 47.38 -1.32
CA VAL A 87 -3.54 47.44 -1.79
C VAL A 87 -4.11 48.84 -1.60
N ARG A 88 -5.07 49.22 -2.46
CA ARG A 88 -5.82 50.48 -2.32
C ARG A 88 -7.06 50.22 -1.49
N ALA A 89 -7.18 50.90 -0.35
CA ALA A 89 -8.40 50.90 0.43
C ALA A 89 -9.51 51.68 -0.29
N GLU A 90 -10.78 51.41 0.04
CA GLU A 90 -11.94 52.10 -0.57
C GLU A 90 -11.92 53.62 -0.34
N GLY A 91 -11.12 54.13 0.61
CA GLY A 91 -10.90 55.56 0.87
C GLY A 91 -9.72 56.20 0.10
N GLY A 92 -9.03 55.48 -0.78
CA GLY A 92 -7.85 55.98 -1.53
C GLY A 92 -6.51 55.85 -0.79
N ASP A 93 -6.54 55.54 0.50
CA ASP A 93 -5.34 55.21 1.27
C ASP A 93 -4.74 53.89 0.81
N THR A 94 -3.42 53.81 0.93
CA THR A 94 -2.62 52.70 0.44
C THR A 94 -2.06 51.94 1.64
N THR A 95 -2.33 50.63 1.74
CA THR A 95 -1.92 49.81 2.89
C THR A 95 -1.03 48.67 2.42
N SER A 96 0.10 48.49 3.10
CA SER A 96 1.06 47.41 2.82
C SER A 96 0.79 46.19 3.71
N PHE A 97 0.94 45.02 3.11
CA PHE A 97 0.76 43.72 3.75
C PHE A 97 1.96 42.81 3.46
N GLU A 98 2.24 41.92 4.40
CA GLU A 98 3.26 40.88 4.30
C GLU A 98 2.64 39.52 4.58
N ARG A 99 2.94 38.51 3.76
CA ARG A 99 2.44 37.14 3.92
C ARG A 99 3.49 36.14 3.48
N ASN A 100 3.69 35.09 4.29
CA ASN A 100 4.42 33.91 3.87
C ASN A 100 3.44 32.91 3.24
N LYS A 101 3.81 32.34 2.10
CA LYS A 101 3.01 31.37 1.36
C LYS A 101 3.90 30.22 0.92
N ASP A 102 3.55 29.03 1.37
CA ASP A 102 4.19 27.81 0.92
C ASP A 102 3.57 27.41 -0.40
N ILE A 103 4.40 27.10 -1.40
CA ILE A 103 3.96 26.57 -2.68
C ILE A 103 4.53 25.18 -2.91
N PHE A 104 3.71 24.31 -3.50
CA PHE A 104 4.09 23.00 -3.96
C PHE A 104 3.43 22.75 -5.31
N PHE A 105 4.19 22.32 -6.33
CA PHE A 105 3.66 21.90 -7.63
C PHE A 105 4.60 20.95 -8.37
N VAL A 106 4.07 20.21 -9.36
CA VAL A 106 4.85 19.28 -10.19
C VAL A 106 4.95 19.81 -11.62
N GLY A 107 6.14 20.06 -12.14
CA GLY A 107 6.35 20.53 -13.51
C GLY A 107 7.39 21.64 -13.61
N ASN A 108 7.43 22.33 -14.74
CA ASN A 108 8.32 23.46 -14.94
C ASN A 108 7.58 24.77 -14.66
N LEU A 109 8.25 25.67 -13.94
CA LEU A 109 7.80 27.05 -13.80
C LEU A 109 8.23 27.84 -15.03
N ASP A 110 7.34 28.71 -15.51
CA ASP A 110 7.69 29.67 -16.56
C ASP A 110 8.27 30.93 -15.91
N ASP A 111 9.58 30.91 -15.68
CA ASP A 111 10.32 32.01 -15.02
C ASP A 111 10.38 33.29 -15.88
N SER A 112 9.86 33.26 -17.11
CA SER A 112 9.85 34.43 -18.00
C SER A 112 8.77 35.46 -17.65
N LYS A 113 7.79 35.10 -16.81
CA LYS A 113 6.70 35.99 -16.41
C LYS A 113 6.96 36.60 -15.03
N GLU A 114 6.84 37.91 -14.95
CA GLU A 114 6.88 38.60 -13.67
C GLU A 114 5.68 38.17 -12.79
N PRO A 115 5.92 37.76 -11.53
CA PRO A 115 4.86 37.29 -10.66
C PRO A 115 3.95 38.43 -10.22
N VAL A 116 2.64 38.22 -10.34
CA VAL A 116 1.61 39.17 -9.87
C VAL A 116 0.98 38.63 -8.59
N ILE A 117 0.83 39.47 -7.57
CA ILE A 117 0.20 39.09 -6.30
C ILE A 117 -1.30 39.36 -6.37
N TYR A 118 -2.10 38.35 -6.03
CA TYR A 118 -3.56 38.44 -5.91
C TYR A 118 -3.96 38.37 -4.45
N TYR A 119 -4.87 39.24 -4.03
CA TYR A 119 -5.43 39.26 -2.67
C TYR A 119 -6.96 39.16 -2.69
N LEU A 120 -7.54 38.71 -1.58
CA LEU A 120 -9.00 38.66 -1.43
C LEU A 120 -9.51 40.03 -0.97
N LYS A 121 -10.48 40.62 -1.68
CA LYS A 121 -11.03 41.93 -1.29
C LYS A 121 -11.70 41.91 0.08
N ALA A 122 -12.37 40.80 0.41
CA ALA A 122 -13.06 40.61 1.68
C ALA A 122 -12.10 40.44 2.88
N ASP A 123 -10.90 39.89 2.64
CA ASP A 123 -9.84 39.81 3.64
C ASP A 123 -8.47 40.01 2.95
N PRO A 124 -7.95 41.25 2.95
CA PRO A 124 -6.68 41.58 2.31
C PRO A 124 -5.46 40.87 2.90
N ARG A 125 -5.60 40.12 4.01
CA ARG A 125 -4.51 39.30 4.56
C ARG A 125 -4.35 37.99 3.80
N VAL A 126 -5.34 37.57 3.04
CA VAL A 126 -5.32 36.37 2.19
C VAL A 126 -4.79 36.76 0.82
N ALA A 127 -3.59 36.28 0.49
CA ALA A 127 -2.96 36.55 -0.79
C ALA A 127 -2.14 35.37 -1.31
N THR A 128 -1.95 35.34 -2.62
CA THR A 128 -1.20 34.32 -3.34
C THR A 128 -0.53 34.92 -4.57
N VAL A 129 0.31 34.14 -5.25
CA VAL A 129 1.02 34.58 -6.46
C VAL A 129 0.39 33.98 -7.70
N SER A 130 0.47 34.69 -8.83
CA SER A 130 -0.07 34.29 -10.13
C SER A 130 0.27 32.85 -10.53
N TYR A 131 1.54 32.42 -10.38
CA TYR A 131 1.90 31.04 -10.71
C TYR A 131 1.25 29.99 -9.81
N ALA A 132 0.90 30.34 -8.57
CA ALA A 132 0.17 29.44 -7.67
C ALA A 132 -1.27 29.18 -8.16
N LEU A 133 -1.86 30.17 -8.83
CA LEU A 133 -3.18 30.11 -9.47
C LEU A 133 -3.10 29.42 -10.84
N ASP A 134 -2.12 29.77 -11.67
CA ASP A 134 -1.92 29.16 -12.99
C ASP A 134 -1.70 27.65 -12.88
N LEU A 135 -1.00 27.21 -11.84
CA LEU A 135 -0.73 25.80 -11.56
C LEU A 135 -1.72 25.19 -10.58
N LEU A 136 -2.80 25.88 -10.19
CA LEU A 136 -3.76 25.41 -9.19
C LEU A 136 -4.30 24.02 -9.54
N LEU A 137 -4.74 23.82 -10.78
CA LEU A 137 -5.27 22.53 -11.24
C LEU A 137 -4.22 21.42 -11.15
N ASN A 138 -2.97 21.71 -11.49
CA ASN A 138 -1.87 20.76 -11.38
C ASN A 138 -1.59 20.38 -9.92
N ARG A 139 -1.69 21.35 -9.00
CA ARG A 139 -1.52 21.14 -7.56
C ARG A 139 -2.66 20.29 -6.97
N GLU A 140 -3.90 20.56 -7.37
CA GLU A 140 -5.07 19.76 -7.02
C GLU A 140 -4.94 18.31 -7.49
N ILE A 141 -4.56 18.10 -8.76
CA ILE A 141 -4.36 16.76 -9.31
C ILE A 141 -3.22 16.04 -8.60
N SER A 142 -2.09 16.72 -8.39
CA SER A 142 -0.92 16.14 -7.73
C SER A 142 -1.25 15.72 -6.30
N LEU A 143 -1.97 16.55 -5.55
CA LEU A 143 -2.43 16.20 -4.20
C LEU A 143 -3.42 15.03 -4.23
N ALA A 144 -4.42 15.06 -5.11
CA ALA A 144 -5.41 14.00 -5.23
C ALA A 144 -4.75 12.64 -5.54
N VAL A 145 -3.79 12.63 -6.48
CA VAL A 145 -3.02 11.44 -6.83
C VAL A 145 -2.17 10.95 -5.66
N ALA A 146 -1.47 11.85 -4.96
CA ALA A 146 -0.65 11.50 -3.80
C ALA A 146 -1.50 10.88 -2.67
N LEU A 147 -2.65 11.49 -2.35
CA LEU A 147 -3.59 10.96 -1.36
C LEU A 147 -4.15 9.61 -1.77
N LEU A 148 -4.53 9.45 -3.05
CA LEU A 148 -5.02 8.18 -3.59
C LEU A 148 -3.97 7.07 -3.45
N PHE A 149 -2.71 7.34 -3.78
CA PHE A 149 -1.62 6.37 -3.63
C PHE A 149 -1.38 6.00 -2.17
N ALA A 150 -1.37 6.97 -1.26
CA ALA A 150 -1.18 6.73 0.17
C ALA A 150 -2.32 5.86 0.75
N LEU A 151 -3.56 6.18 0.40
CA LEU A 151 -4.73 5.39 0.82
C LEU A 151 -4.73 3.98 0.21
N ALA A 152 -4.38 3.85 -1.07
CA ALA A 152 -4.25 2.55 -1.73
C ALA A 152 -3.16 1.69 -1.09
N ALA A 153 -2.02 2.29 -0.71
CA ALA A 153 -0.95 1.60 0.01
C ALA A 153 -1.39 1.14 1.40
N ALA A 154 -2.10 1.99 2.15
CA ALA A 154 -2.67 1.62 3.45
C ALA A 154 -3.68 0.46 3.31
N PHE A 155 -4.58 0.54 2.33
CA PHE A 155 -5.55 -0.53 2.06
C PHE A 155 -4.87 -1.84 1.65
N ALA A 156 -3.85 -1.78 0.79
CA ALA A 156 -3.08 -2.94 0.38
C ALA A 156 -2.38 -3.62 1.57
N ALA A 157 -1.83 -2.83 2.50
CA ALA A 157 -1.22 -3.35 3.73
C ALA A 157 -2.25 -4.04 4.64
N ILE A 158 -3.43 -3.44 4.82
CA ILE A 158 -4.55 -4.04 5.57
C ILE A 158 -5.00 -5.35 4.91
N TRP A 159 -5.17 -5.36 3.59
CA TRP A 159 -5.56 -6.55 2.84
C TRP A 159 -4.53 -7.68 2.97
N ALA A 160 -3.24 -7.36 2.85
CA ALA A 160 -2.15 -8.30 3.06
C ALA A 160 -2.14 -8.86 4.50
N CYS A 161 -2.43 -8.01 5.49
CA CYS A 161 -2.57 -8.42 6.89
C CYS A 161 -3.71 -9.42 7.07
N MET A 162 -4.91 -9.10 6.55
CA MET A 162 -6.06 -9.99 6.60
C MET A 162 -5.79 -11.33 5.92
N ARG A 163 -5.14 -11.32 4.75
CA ARG A 163 -4.76 -12.53 4.02
C ARG A 163 -3.80 -13.41 4.83
N THR A 164 -2.83 -12.79 5.51
CA THR A 164 -1.83 -13.47 6.34
C THR A 164 -2.48 -14.10 7.58
N LEU A 165 -3.35 -13.35 8.26
CA LEU A 165 -4.11 -13.85 9.42
C LEU A 165 -5.05 -14.99 9.02
N LYS A 166 -5.72 -14.86 7.87
CA LYS A 166 -6.58 -15.91 7.33
C LYS A 166 -5.77 -17.18 7.04
N LEU A 167 -4.65 -17.08 6.34
CA LEU A 167 -3.77 -18.23 6.09
C LEU A 167 -3.33 -18.90 7.39
N ARG A 168 -2.89 -18.12 8.38
CA ARG A 168 -2.47 -18.65 9.69
C ARG A 168 -3.60 -19.37 10.43
N ARG A 169 -4.82 -18.82 10.41
CA ARG A 169 -6.00 -19.48 11.01
C ARG A 169 -6.31 -20.81 10.32
N ARG A 170 -6.23 -20.85 8.98
CA ARG A 170 -6.47 -22.06 8.20
C ARG A 170 -5.41 -23.13 8.43
N LEU A 171 -4.13 -22.74 8.50
CA LEU A 171 -3.04 -23.65 8.83
C LEU A 171 -3.20 -24.23 10.22
N ARG A 172 -3.59 -23.41 11.21
CA ARG A 172 -3.87 -23.89 12.56
C ARG A 172 -5.06 -24.85 12.59
N ALA A 173 -6.15 -24.54 11.88
CA ALA A 173 -7.29 -25.45 11.77
C ALA A 173 -6.93 -26.81 11.15
N ALA A 174 -5.99 -26.84 10.21
CA ALA A 174 -5.44 -28.07 9.63
C ALA A 174 -4.46 -28.79 10.57
N ALA A 175 -3.71 -28.04 11.38
CA ALA A 175 -2.79 -28.60 12.36
C ALA A 175 -3.53 -29.23 13.55
N ASP A 176 -4.60 -28.61 14.04
CA ASP A 176 -5.37 -29.07 15.22
C ASP A 176 -6.16 -30.37 14.92
N HIS A 177 -6.66 -30.51 13.69
CA HIS A 177 -7.41 -31.68 13.23
C HIS A 177 -6.96 -32.09 11.82
N PRO A 178 -5.82 -32.77 11.70
CA PRO A 178 -5.26 -33.10 10.40
C PRO A 178 -6.07 -34.20 9.69
N GLU A 179 -6.56 -33.89 8.50
CA GLU A 179 -7.16 -34.86 7.58
C GLU A 179 -6.29 -34.94 6.32
N LEU A 180 -5.65 -36.08 6.07
CA LEU A 180 -4.91 -36.27 4.82
C LEU A 180 -5.84 -36.33 3.62
N VAL A 181 -5.50 -35.57 2.59
CA VAL A 181 -6.18 -35.61 1.30
C VAL A 181 -5.17 -35.59 0.16
N GLU A 182 -5.47 -36.35 -0.88
CA GLU A 182 -4.74 -36.26 -2.13
C GLU A 182 -5.33 -35.11 -2.97
N VAL A 183 -4.45 -34.27 -3.53
CA VAL A 183 -4.83 -33.11 -4.32
C VAL A 183 -4.26 -33.21 -5.72
N THR A 184 -4.99 -32.71 -6.70
CA THR A 184 -4.53 -32.62 -8.09
C THR A 184 -3.76 -31.32 -8.28
N VAL A 185 -2.49 -31.42 -8.68
CA VAL A 185 -1.69 -30.27 -9.11
C VAL A 185 -2.09 -29.90 -10.53
N THR A 186 -2.68 -28.73 -10.68
CA THR A 186 -3.24 -28.25 -11.96
C THR A 186 -2.26 -27.42 -12.77
N CYS A 187 -1.36 -26.70 -12.11
CA CYS A 187 -0.38 -25.85 -12.77
C CYS A 187 0.81 -25.57 -11.86
N ARG A 188 2.03 -25.59 -12.41
CA ARG A 188 3.24 -25.09 -11.77
C ARG A 188 3.80 -23.95 -12.61
N ARG A 189 3.99 -22.78 -12.00
CA ARG A 189 4.60 -21.61 -12.66
C ARG A 189 5.81 -21.13 -11.88
N PHE A 190 6.91 -20.88 -12.58
CA PHE A 190 8.15 -20.35 -12.00
C PHE A 190 8.27 -18.86 -12.31
N THR A 191 8.51 -18.04 -11.30
CA THR A 191 8.72 -16.59 -11.50
C THR A 191 9.59 -16.03 -10.38
N ARG A 192 10.70 -15.37 -10.74
CA ARG A 192 11.62 -14.66 -9.81
C ARG A 192 12.03 -15.51 -8.59
N GLY A 193 12.49 -16.74 -8.83
CA GLY A 193 12.97 -17.66 -7.77
C GLY A 193 11.86 -18.29 -6.90
N LYS A 194 10.59 -18.03 -7.21
CA LYS A 194 9.43 -18.64 -6.54
C LYS A 194 8.70 -19.60 -7.47
N GLN A 195 8.12 -20.64 -6.87
CA GLN A 195 7.25 -21.59 -7.54
C GLN A 195 5.80 -21.36 -7.06
N TYR A 196 4.90 -21.15 -8.00
CA TYR A 196 3.46 -21.03 -7.78
C TYR A 196 2.81 -22.34 -8.19
N ILE A 197 2.23 -23.06 -7.22
CA ILE A 197 1.62 -24.36 -7.43
C ILE A 197 0.12 -24.20 -7.25
N SER A 198 -0.63 -24.32 -8.33
CA SER A 198 -2.10 -24.32 -8.30
C SER A 198 -2.59 -25.75 -8.14
N TYR A 199 -3.43 -26.01 -7.14
CA TYR A 199 -3.92 -27.35 -6.85
C TYR A 199 -5.40 -27.35 -6.47
N ARG A 200 -6.04 -28.52 -6.57
CA ARG A 200 -7.46 -28.73 -6.32
C ARG A 200 -7.68 -30.01 -5.51
N TRP A 201 -8.57 -29.99 -4.53
CA TRP A 201 -8.87 -31.13 -3.64
C TRP A 201 -10.33 -31.60 -3.72
N GLY A 202 -10.96 -31.43 -4.88
CA GLY A 202 -12.33 -31.88 -5.15
C GLY A 202 -12.87 -31.31 -6.47
N HIS A 203 -14.16 -31.52 -6.77
CA HIS A 203 -14.75 -31.08 -8.04
C HIS A 203 -15.34 -29.66 -8.01
N ARG A 204 -15.49 -29.04 -6.83
CA ARG A 204 -16.11 -27.70 -6.71
C ARG A 204 -15.09 -26.61 -7.04
N LYS A 205 -15.54 -25.54 -7.72
CA LYS A 205 -14.69 -24.36 -8.07
C LYS A 205 -13.99 -23.72 -6.86
N ASN A 206 -14.57 -23.82 -5.67
CA ASN A 206 -14.01 -23.22 -4.44
C ASN A 206 -12.97 -24.10 -3.74
N GLN A 207 -12.71 -25.32 -4.22
CA GLN A 207 -11.76 -26.27 -3.64
C GLN A 207 -10.42 -26.22 -4.38
N GLN A 208 -9.94 -25.01 -4.66
CA GLN A 208 -8.66 -24.77 -5.31
C GLN A 208 -7.86 -23.69 -4.58
N ALA A 209 -6.55 -23.83 -4.60
CA ALA A 209 -5.64 -22.90 -3.94
C ALA A 209 -4.32 -22.80 -4.69
N VAL A 210 -3.53 -21.80 -4.33
CA VAL A 210 -2.18 -21.58 -4.85
C VAL A 210 -1.22 -21.56 -3.67
N ALA A 211 -0.26 -22.49 -3.66
CA ALA A 211 0.89 -22.46 -2.78
C ALA A 211 2.03 -21.67 -3.45
N ILE A 212 2.78 -20.91 -2.65
CA ILE A 212 3.93 -20.12 -3.11
C ILE A 212 5.13 -20.57 -2.31
N TRP A 213 6.03 -21.31 -2.94
CA TRP A 213 7.23 -21.87 -2.30
C TRP A 213 8.50 -21.38 -2.99
N LYS A 214 9.67 -21.66 -2.38
CA LYS A 214 10.94 -21.42 -3.07
C LYS A 214 11.06 -22.42 -4.22
N LYS A 215 11.83 -22.08 -5.25
CA LYS A 215 12.03 -22.94 -6.43
C LYS A 215 12.53 -24.35 -6.10
N ILE A 216 13.23 -24.53 -4.98
CA ILE A 216 13.86 -25.78 -4.59
C ILE A 216 12.87 -26.70 -3.85
N ASP A 217 11.79 -26.15 -3.30
CA ASP A 217 10.82 -26.93 -2.53
C ASP A 217 9.82 -27.61 -3.48
N GLU A 218 9.75 -28.93 -3.43
CA GLU A 218 8.84 -29.74 -4.26
C GLU A 218 7.68 -30.32 -3.46
N PRO A 219 6.46 -30.38 -4.03
CA PRO A 219 5.35 -31.09 -3.42
C PRO A 219 5.70 -32.54 -3.15
N LEU A 220 5.16 -33.08 -2.06
CA LEU A 220 5.17 -34.50 -1.81
C LEU A 220 4.21 -35.19 -2.78
N PHE A 221 4.72 -35.57 -3.95
CA PHE A 221 3.93 -36.24 -4.97
C PHE A 221 3.58 -37.67 -4.53
N THR A 222 2.32 -38.04 -4.73
CA THR A 222 1.81 -39.39 -4.43
C THR A 222 1.90 -40.32 -5.64
N ASN A 223 2.19 -39.77 -6.83
CA ASN A 223 2.32 -40.54 -8.06
C ASN A 223 3.55 -40.16 -8.90
N GLN A 224 3.93 -41.06 -9.80
CA GLN A 224 5.11 -40.91 -10.66
C GLN A 224 4.93 -39.83 -11.73
N THR A 225 3.69 -39.53 -12.12
CA THR A 225 3.36 -38.50 -13.12
C THR A 225 3.48 -37.08 -12.57
N GLY A 226 3.52 -36.90 -11.24
CA GLY A 226 3.69 -35.59 -10.60
C GLY A 226 2.47 -34.67 -10.71
N ASP A 227 1.28 -35.21 -10.97
CA ASP A 227 0.01 -34.46 -11.01
C ASP A 227 -0.83 -34.68 -9.74
N ARG A 228 -0.44 -35.60 -8.86
CA ARG A 228 -1.07 -35.81 -7.55
C ARG A 228 -0.08 -35.58 -6.42
N ALA A 229 -0.49 -34.81 -5.43
CA ALA A 229 0.33 -34.46 -4.28
C ALA A 229 -0.45 -34.59 -2.98
N LEU A 230 0.28 -34.73 -1.88
CA LEU A 230 -0.30 -34.86 -0.56
C LEU A 230 -0.55 -33.49 0.07
N ALA A 231 -1.69 -33.36 0.74
CA ALA A 231 -2.06 -32.17 1.50
C ALA A 231 -2.76 -32.54 2.81
N VAL A 232 -2.73 -31.62 3.77
CA VAL A 232 -3.51 -31.73 5.01
C VAL A 232 -4.66 -30.74 4.94
N LYS A 233 -5.88 -31.27 5.09
CA LYS A 233 -7.12 -30.51 5.13
C LYS A 233 -7.53 -30.27 6.58
N GLY A 234 -7.92 -29.04 6.87
CA GLY A 234 -8.51 -28.70 8.17
C GLY A 234 -10.03 -28.81 8.17
N VAL A 235 -10.62 -28.66 9.35
CA VAL A 235 -12.08 -28.61 9.56
C VAL A 235 -12.76 -27.48 8.79
N ASP A 236 -12.02 -26.45 8.39
CA ASP A 236 -12.49 -25.37 7.52
C ASP A 236 -12.66 -25.80 6.05
N GLY A 237 -12.29 -27.05 5.73
CA GLY A 237 -12.35 -27.64 4.40
C GLY A 237 -11.25 -27.18 3.46
N PHE A 238 -10.24 -26.45 3.96
CA PHE A 238 -9.12 -25.96 3.15
C PHE A 238 -7.94 -26.94 3.26
N ALA A 239 -7.41 -27.37 2.11
CA ALA A 239 -6.24 -28.23 2.04
C ALA A 239 -4.96 -27.41 1.90
N HIS A 240 -3.89 -27.83 2.58
CA HIS A 240 -2.56 -27.22 2.51
C HIS A 240 -1.57 -28.26 2.01
N LEU A 241 -0.94 -27.99 0.87
CA LEU A 241 0.09 -28.85 0.29
C LEU A 241 1.25 -29.09 1.26
N MET A 242 1.79 -30.30 1.21
CA MET A 242 3.01 -30.67 1.93
C MET A 242 4.18 -30.85 0.97
N ASP A 243 5.38 -30.53 1.44
CA ASP A 243 6.62 -30.86 0.74
C ASP A 243 7.23 -32.19 1.22
N ILE A 244 8.39 -32.55 0.67
CA ILE A 244 9.08 -33.80 1.01
C ILE A 244 9.48 -33.93 2.48
N ASP A 245 9.63 -32.79 3.17
CA ASP A 245 9.94 -32.70 4.61
C ASP A 245 8.67 -32.54 5.46
N PHE A 246 7.49 -32.71 4.85
CA PHE A 246 6.17 -32.55 5.44
C PHE A 246 5.83 -31.12 5.91
N ARG A 247 6.59 -30.11 5.47
CA ARG A 247 6.29 -28.71 5.74
C ARG A 247 4.97 -28.33 5.04
N PRO A 248 4.12 -27.49 5.65
CA PRO A 248 4.40 -26.62 6.80
C PRO A 248 4.19 -27.27 8.17
N PHE A 249 3.96 -28.58 8.28
CA PHE A 249 3.76 -29.27 9.55
C PHE A 249 5.07 -29.88 10.07
N VAL A 250 5.20 -30.00 11.38
CA VAL A 250 6.30 -30.73 12.03
C VAL A 250 5.81 -32.13 12.32
N LEU A 251 6.49 -33.13 11.75
CA LEU A 251 6.36 -34.54 12.12
C LEU A 251 7.64 -34.99 12.81
N THR A 252 7.52 -35.92 13.75
CA THR A 252 8.69 -36.61 14.33
C THR A 252 9.33 -37.53 13.29
N GLU A 253 10.61 -37.91 13.46
CA GLU A 253 11.25 -38.84 12.52
C GLU A 253 10.54 -40.20 12.47
N GLU A 254 10.04 -40.68 13.60
CA GLU A 254 9.23 -41.92 13.69
C GLU A 254 7.96 -41.83 12.84
N GLU A 255 7.24 -40.70 12.90
CA GLU A 255 6.04 -40.46 12.09
C GLU A 255 6.37 -40.34 10.60
N LYS A 256 7.48 -39.67 10.26
CA LYS A 256 7.94 -39.56 8.87
C LYS A 256 8.25 -40.93 8.29
N ASP A 257 8.95 -41.77 9.05
CA ASP A 257 9.31 -43.13 8.63
C ASP A 257 8.07 -44.00 8.51
N ALA A 258 7.11 -43.90 9.43
CA ALA A 258 5.85 -44.62 9.37
C ALA A 258 5.00 -44.25 8.14
N VAL A 259 5.02 -42.98 7.72
CA VAL A 259 4.31 -42.51 6.53
C VAL A 259 5.07 -42.85 5.24
N ARG A 260 6.40 -42.90 5.26
CA ARG A 260 7.24 -43.22 4.09
C ARG A 260 7.30 -44.72 3.81
N GLY A 261 7.33 -45.55 4.86
CA GLY A 261 7.17 -47.00 4.81
C GLY A 261 5.89 -47.43 4.08
#